data_AF-A0A7V8J170-F1
#
_entry.id   AF-A0A7V8J170-F1
#
_cell.length_a   1.000
_cell.length_b   1.000
_cell.length_c   1.000
_cell.angle_alpha   90.00
_cell.angle_beta   90.00
_cell.angle_gamma   90.00
#
_symmetry.space_group_name_H-M   'P 1'
#
loop_
_entity.id
_entity.type
_entity.pdbx_description
1 polymer ?
#
loop_
_entity_poly.entity_id
_entity_poly.type
_entity_poly.pdbx_seq_one_letter_code
_entity_poly.pdbx_strand_id
1 'polypeptide(L)'
;MNESACISDLSLYELDRYQWLVEHNGSMDGFTTRHGSLLQTELAGVEEIRAHQVIPDPVRALVLSNENRLALGQLLNASDDTATLVTDRDVKVAASFVGGLFQVVLDEVRVLRAPAHVMKPSVLGAVYSNGASRHLIVIPEQSFDPMGVLVRQFAIAAHYTLRRGKSGIAAMMSDDLTEAMVGQFALLRFATQHPDKCQLMRHLQMLVAGEIAKGLSRTPEMPLGFLASDLGEQLMKAHGTGMFKAIVTDLYESASNGLAIWFGSTNFNGTALALALDDEVGMTKFMALDAGDRTLGDKLEEGFGIGREDAALGWLQDAFNKRLAKLAQASSIKAGV
;
A
#
# COMPACT_ATOMS: atom_id res chain seq x y z
N MET A 1 5.13 7.56 29.32
CA MET A 1 5.80 6.58 28.44
C MET A 1 7.31 6.75 28.62
N ASN A 2 8.06 5.66 28.84
CA ASN A 2 9.53 5.72 28.84
C ASN A 2 10.03 5.53 27.41
N GLU A 3 10.15 6.63 26.67
CA GLU A 3 10.41 6.60 25.24
C GLU A 3 11.72 5.88 24.84
N SER A 4 12.76 5.98 25.67
CA SER A 4 14.02 5.27 25.41
C SER A 4 13.87 3.74 25.55
N ALA A 5 13.03 3.28 26.48
CA ALA A 5 12.69 1.86 26.60
C ALA A 5 11.86 1.41 25.40
N CYS A 6 10.83 2.18 25.02
CA CYS A 6 10.00 1.91 23.85
C CYS A 6 10.80 1.81 22.55
N ILE A 7 11.75 2.72 22.30
CA ILE A 7 12.61 2.70 21.11
C ILE A 7 13.52 1.45 21.11
N SER A 8 14.01 1.06 22.28
CA SER A 8 14.83 -0.16 22.44
C SER A 8 13.99 -1.41 22.16
N ASP A 9 12.79 -1.51 22.75
CA ASP A 9 11.87 -2.63 22.54
C ASP A 9 11.39 -2.70 21.08
N LEU A 10 11.16 -1.57 20.41
CA LEU A 10 10.86 -1.52 18.98
C LEU A 10 12.01 -2.10 18.16
N SER A 11 13.24 -1.68 18.46
CA SER A 11 14.43 -2.18 17.75
C SER A 11 14.62 -3.69 17.96
N LEU A 12 14.35 -4.20 19.16
CA LEU A 12 14.43 -5.63 19.49
C LEU A 12 13.29 -6.43 18.87
N TYR A 13 12.05 -5.92 18.88
CA TYR A 13 10.90 -6.50 18.19
C TYR A 13 11.18 -6.68 16.69
N GLU A 14 11.72 -5.64 16.05
CA GLU A 14 12.07 -5.67 14.62
C GLU A 14 13.20 -6.67 14.33
N LEU A 15 14.16 -6.81 15.26
CA LEU A 15 15.23 -7.81 15.15
C LEU A 15 14.70 -9.24 15.29
N ASP A 16 13.84 -9.50 16.28
CA ASP A 16 13.19 -10.80 16.49
C ASP A 16 12.38 -11.19 15.25
N ARG A 17 11.60 -10.25 14.72
CA ARG A 17 10.78 -10.43 13.52
C ARG A 17 11.64 -10.73 12.29
N TYR A 18 12.74 -9.99 12.12
CA TYR A 18 13.68 -10.25 11.04
C TYR A 18 14.27 -11.67 11.13
N GLN A 19 14.73 -12.10 12.31
CA GLN A 19 15.32 -13.42 12.50
C GLN A 19 14.30 -14.52 12.21
N TRP A 20 13.09 -14.39 12.75
CA TRP A 20 12.00 -15.33 12.51
C TRP A 20 11.70 -15.49 11.03
N LEU A 21 11.49 -14.38 10.31
CA LEU A 21 11.19 -14.40 8.87
C LEU A 21 12.30 -15.08 8.06
N VAL A 22 13.56 -14.87 8.43
CA VAL A 22 14.70 -15.53 7.79
C VAL A 22 14.70 -17.03 8.04
N GLU A 23 14.41 -17.47 9.26
CA GLU A 23 14.38 -18.88 9.66
C GLU A 23 13.16 -19.63 9.09
N HIS A 24 12.06 -18.93 8.87
CA HIS A 24 10.77 -19.50 8.45
C HIS A 24 10.38 -19.14 7.01
N ASN A 25 11.36 -18.83 6.15
CA ASN A 25 11.17 -18.56 4.72
C ASN A 25 10.10 -17.49 4.42
N GLY A 26 10.05 -16.44 5.25
CA GLY A 26 9.13 -15.33 5.11
C GLY A 26 7.76 -15.53 5.74
N SER A 27 7.49 -16.67 6.40
CA SER A 27 6.21 -16.88 7.11
C SER A 27 6.19 -16.19 8.47
N MET A 28 5.08 -15.52 8.77
CA MET A 28 4.77 -14.95 10.09
C MET A 28 3.95 -15.90 10.96
N ASP A 29 3.59 -17.08 10.45
CA ASP A 29 2.76 -18.05 11.17
C ASP A 29 3.48 -18.49 12.45
N GLY A 30 2.81 -18.30 13.59
CA GLY A 30 3.38 -18.65 14.90
C GLY A 30 4.39 -17.65 15.47
N PHE A 31 4.68 -16.54 14.78
CA PHE A 31 5.58 -15.53 15.32
C PHE A 31 4.99 -14.88 16.58
N THR A 32 5.74 -14.95 17.68
CA THR A 32 5.46 -14.24 18.92
C THR A 32 6.75 -13.72 19.53
N THR A 33 6.70 -12.55 20.16
CA THR A 33 7.86 -11.97 20.84
C THR A 33 7.40 -11.19 22.07
N ARG A 34 8.22 -11.26 23.13
CA ARG A 34 8.02 -10.51 24.37
C ARG A 34 8.08 -8.99 24.11
N HIS A 35 8.97 -8.53 23.24
CA HIS A 35 9.13 -7.11 22.94
C HIS A 35 7.87 -6.52 22.28
N GLY A 36 7.18 -7.31 21.45
CA GLY A 36 5.89 -6.91 20.87
C GLY A 36 4.79 -6.72 21.91
N SER A 37 4.72 -7.61 22.91
CA SER A 37 3.75 -7.49 24.01
C SER A 37 4.03 -6.27 24.91
N LEU A 38 5.31 -5.94 25.13
CA LEU A 38 5.72 -4.75 25.87
C LEU A 38 5.30 -3.48 25.12
N LEU A 39 5.63 -3.37 23.83
CA LEU A 39 5.21 -2.25 22.99
C LEU A 39 3.69 -2.08 22.97
N GLN A 40 2.93 -3.18 22.81
CA GLN A 40 1.48 -3.10 22.83
C GLN A 40 0.95 -2.51 24.15
N THR A 41 1.57 -2.86 25.27
CA THR A 41 1.17 -2.37 26.60
C THR A 41 1.56 -0.90 26.78
N GLU A 42 2.76 -0.51 26.36
CA GLU A 42 3.29 0.83 26.57
C GLU A 42 2.70 1.88 25.61
N LEU A 43 2.30 1.46 24.40
CA LEU A 43 1.72 2.33 23.37
C LEU A 43 0.18 2.31 23.40
N ALA A 44 -0.44 1.44 24.20
CA ALA A 44 -1.89 1.40 24.36
C ALA A 44 -2.41 2.72 24.96
N GLY A 45 -2.98 3.58 24.10
CA GLY A 45 -3.66 4.80 24.52
C GLY A 45 -2.85 6.09 24.40
N VAL A 46 -1.67 6.06 23.75
CA VAL A 46 -0.91 7.28 23.41
C VAL A 46 -1.56 7.93 22.18
N GLU A 47 -2.09 9.15 22.32
CA GLU A 47 -2.82 9.84 21.25
C GLU A 47 -1.88 10.30 20.13
N GLU A 48 -0.65 10.68 20.47
CA GLU A 48 0.37 11.13 19.51
C GLU A 48 0.74 10.04 18.51
N ILE A 49 0.63 8.77 18.92
CA ILE A 49 0.84 7.60 18.06
C ILE A 49 -0.33 7.39 17.10
N ARG A 50 -1.45 8.11 17.25
CA ARG A 50 -2.63 7.97 16.39
C ARG A 50 -2.80 9.12 15.40
N ALA A 51 -1.95 10.15 15.45
CA ALA A 51 -2.05 11.31 14.56
C ALA A 51 -2.05 10.90 13.07
N HIS A 52 -1.19 9.96 12.68
CA HIS A 52 -1.13 9.44 11.31
C HIS A 52 -2.40 8.69 10.85
N GLN A 53 -3.25 8.27 11.79
CA GLN A 53 -4.53 7.60 11.47
C GLN A 53 -5.63 8.61 11.09
N VAL A 54 -5.39 9.91 11.31
CA VAL A 54 -6.33 10.97 10.95
C VAL A 54 -6.19 11.28 9.46
N ILE A 55 -7.10 10.70 8.67
CA ILE A 55 -7.20 10.89 7.22
C ILE A 55 -8.25 11.98 6.93
N PRO A 56 -7.92 13.05 6.17
CA PRO A 56 -8.88 14.09 5.78
C PRO A 56 -10.10 13.55 5.04
N ASP A 57 -11.27 14.17 5.26
CA ASP A 57 -12.53 13.68 4.69
C ASP A 57 -12.55 13.60 3.16
N PRO A 58 -12.02 14.56 2.40
CA PRO A 58 -11.95 14.46 0.94
C PRO A 58 -11.14 13.24 0.47
N VAL A 59 -10.06 12.89 1.17
CA VAL A 59 -9.25 11.69 0.89
C VAL A 59 -10.03 10.43 1.23
N ARG A 60 -10.71 10.43 2.38
CA ARG A 60 -11.61 9.33 2.75
C ARG A 60 -12.72 9.19 1.72
N ALA A 61 -13.28 10.25 1.17
CA ALA A 61 -14.43 10.23 0.27
C ALA A 61 -14.11 9.76 -1.16
N LEU A 62 -12.82 9.61 -1.54
CA LEU A 62 -12.43 9.25 -2.91
C LEU A 62 -13.13 7.96 -3.41
N VAL A 63 -13.69 7.99 -4.61
CA VAL A 63 -14.37 6.85 -5.25
C VAL A 63 -14.07 6.79 -6.75
N LEU A 64 -14.07 5.59 -7.33
CA LEU A 64 -13.89 5.44 -8.77
C LEU A 64 -15.10 6.04 -9.49
N SER A 65 -14.86 6.71 -10.62
CA SER A 65 -15.93 7.04 -11.56
C SER A 65 -16.50 5.76 -12.17
N ASN A 66 -17.75 5.82 -12.65
CA ASN A 66 -18.40 4.66 -13.27
C ASN A 66 -17.62 4.14 -14.49
N GLU A 67 -17.03 5.04 -15.28
CA GLU A 67 -16.19 4.70 -16.43
C GLU A 67 -14.94 3.91 -15.99
N ASN A 68 -14.27 4.35 -14.92
CA ASN A 68 -13.10 3.66 -14.39
C ASN A 68 -13.46 2.31 -13.75
N ARG A 69 -14.61 2.20 -13.06
CA ARG A 69 -15.12 0.91 -12.54
C ARG A 69 -15.32 -0.09 -13.67
N LEU A 70 -15.97 0.34 -14.76
CA LEU A 70 -16.20 -0.51 -15.93
C LEU A 70 -14.90 -0.91 -16.61
N ALA A 71 -13.99 0.04 -16.84
CA ALA A 71 -12.70 -0.21 -17.48
C ALA A 71 -11.84 -1.20 -16.67
N LEU A 72 -11.72 -1.01 -15.36
CA LEU A 72 -10.99 -1.93 -14.49
C LEU A 72 -11.70 -3.30 -14.39
N GLY A 73 -13.03 -3.31 -14.33
CA GLY A 73 -13.83 -4.54 -14.28
C GLY A 73 -13.67 -5.42 -15.53
N GLN A 74 -13.54 -4.82 -16.72
CA GLN A 74 -13.26 -5.57 -17.95
C GLN A 74 -11.89 -6.27 -17.90
N LEU A 75 -10.88 -5.59 -17.34
CA LEU A 75 -9.54 -6.13 -17.27
C LEU A 75 -9.40 -7.28 -16.25
N LEU A 76 -10.21 -7.29 -15.18
CA LEU A 76 -10.29 -8.42 -14.25
C LEU A 76 -10.71 -9.72 -14.94
N ASN A 77 -11.55 -9.64 -15.97
CA ASN A 77 -12.01 -10.80 -16.74
C ASN A 77 -11.04 -11.24 -17.84
N ALA A 78 -10.00 -10.44 -18.14
CA ALA A 78 -9.12 -10.63 -19.29
C ALA A 78 -7.67 -10.98 -18.91
N SER A 79 -7.31 -10.96 -17.63
CA SER A 79 -5.93 -11.20 -17.19
C SER A 79 -5.59 -12.69 -17.20
N ASP A 80 -4.55 -13.08 -17.94
CA ASP A 80 -3.95 -14.41 -17.82
C ASP A 80 -3.14 -14.51 -16.51
N ASP A 81 -3.34 -15.60 -15.77
CA ASP A 81 -2.69 -15.90 -14.49
C ASP A 81 -1.28 -16.50 -14.67
N THR A 82 -0.50 -15.95 -15.60
CA THR A 82 0.90 -16.37 -15.75
C THR A 82 1.78 -15.66 -14.72
N ALA A 83 2.09 -16.36 -13.63
CA ALA A 83 3.12 -15.95 -12.69
C ALA A 83 4.51 -16.34 -13.22
N THR A 84 5.50 -15.50 -12.96
CA THR A 84 6.90 -15.73 -13.36
C THR A 84 7.81 -15.63 -12.16
N LEU A 85 8.93 -16.35 -12.20
CA LEU A 85 9.91 -16.38 -11.11
C LEU A 85 10.51 -14.99 -10.87
N VAL A 86 10.59 -14.58 -9.61
CA VAL A 86 11.30 -13.35 -9.22
C VAL A 86 12.80 -13.63 -9.11
N THR A 87 13.60 -12.93 -9.90
CA THR A 87 15.04 -13.17 -10.01
C THR A 87 15.88 -12.16 -9.21
N ASP A 88 17.13 -12.51 -8.91
CA ASP A 88 18.07 -11.59 -8.27
C ASP A 88 18.37 -10.35 -9.13
N ARG A 89 18.21 -10.48 -10.46
CA ARG A 89 18.35 -9.35 -11.38
C ARG A 89 17.20 -8.36 -11.18
N ASP A 90 15.98 -8.85 -11.05
CA ASP A 90 14.80 -8.00 -10.81
C ASP A 90 14.96 -7.24 -9.50
N VAL A 91 15.42 -7.92 -8.44
CA VAL A 91 15.74 -7.31 -7.14
C VAL A 91 16.73 -6.16 -7.29
N LYS A 92 17.86 -6.38 -7.96
CA LYS A 92 18.89 -5.34 -8.16
C LYS A 92 18.37 -4.16 -8.97
N VAL A 93 17.59 -4.41 -10.03
CA VAL A 93 17.03 -3.36 -10.87
C VAL A 93 16.02 -2.52 -10.10
N ALA A 94 15.11 -3.15 -9.34
CA ALA A 94 14.13 -2.44 -8.53
C ALA A 94 14.79 -1.61 -7.42
N ALA A 95 15.75 -2.20 -6.69
CA ALA A 95 16.51 -1.51 -5.65
C ALA A 95 17.24 -0.27 -6.22
N SER A 96 17.93 -0.43 -7.35
CA SER A 96 18.66 0.67 -7.99
C SER A 96 17.71 1.77 -8.50
N PHE A 97 16.59 1.41 -9.11
CA PHE A 97 15.60 2.37 -9.59
C PHE A 97 15.03 3.20 -8.44
N VAL A 98 14.54 2.53 -7.38
CA VAL A 98 13.93 3.20 -6.23
C VAL A 98 14.97 4.00 -5.45
N GLY A 99 16.17 3.45 -5.26
CA GLY A 99 17.27 4.15 -4.60
C GLY A 99 17.66 5.44 -5.34
N GLY A 100 17.65 5.41 -6.67
CA GLY A 100 17.82 6.61 -7.49
C GLY A 100 16.64 7.58 -7.40
N LEU A 101 15.40 7.08 -7.39
CA LEU A 101 14.19 7.91 -7.32
C LEU A 101 14.12 8.72 -6.03
N PHE A 102 14.42 8.10 -4.88
CA PHE A 102 14.30 8.74 -3.57
C PHE A 102 15.65 9.14 -2.94
N GLN A 103 16.77 8.93 -3.65
CA GLN A 103 18.12 9.22 -3.16
C GLN A 103 18.46 8.49 -1.84
N VAL A 104 18.10 7.21 -1.76
CA VAL A 104 18.30 6.34 -0.59
C VAL A 104 19.15 5.13 -0.97
N VAL A 105 20.06 4.73 -0.09
CA VAL A 105 20.84 3.49 -0.25
C VAL A 105 20.01 2.29 0.21
N LEU A 106 19.75 1.35 -0.70
CA LEU A 106 18.90 0.17 -0.44
C LEU A 106 19.66 -1.16 -0.52
N ASP A 107 20.99 -1.13 -0.60
CA ASP A 107 21.84 -2.32 -0.77
C ASP A 107 21.74 -3.30 0.40
N GLU A 108 21.37 -2.82 1.59
CA GLU A 108 21.21 -3.62 2.81
C GLU A 108 19.83 -4.27 2.95
N VAL A 109 18.89 -3.93 2.06
CA VAL A 109 17.53 -4.48 2.10
C VAL A 109 17.57 -5.93 1.61
N ARG A 110 17.29 -6.87 2.52
CA ARG A 110 17.21 -8.29 2.18
C ARG A 110 15.86 -8.60 1.54
N VAL A 111 15.86 -9.34 0.43
CA VAL A 111 14.63 -9.85 -0.19
C VAL A 111 14.51 -11.36 0.04
N LEU A 112 13.42 -11.78 0.67
CA LEU A 112 13.02 -13.18 0.80
C LEU A 112 11.93 -13.49 -0.23
N ARG A 113 12.13 -14.57 -0.99
CA ARG A 113 11.15 -15.13 -1.93
C ARG A 113 10.41 -16.26 -1.22
N ALA A 114 9.19 -15.98 -0.79
CA ALA A 114 8.36 -16.90 -0.05
C ALA A 114 7.66 -17.89 -1.01
N PRO A 115 7.63 -19.19 -0.67
CA PRO A 115 6.95 -20.19 -1.48
C PRO A 115 5.44 -19.96 -1.50
N ALA A 116 4.75 -20.50 -2.51
CA ALA A 116 3.32 -20.24 -2.78
C ALA A 116 2.37 -20.57 -1.61
N HIS A 117 2.74 -21.51 -0.74
CA HIS A 117 1.95 -21.86 0.45
C HIS A 117 2.06 -20.82 1.58
N VAL A 118 3.13 -20.01 1.59
CA VAL A 118 3.30 -18.86 2.49
C VAL A 118 2.70 -17.61 1.85
N MET A 119 2.99 -17.40 0.56
CA MET A 119 2.63 -16.18 -0.14
C MET A 119 2.22 -16.48 -1.59
N LYS A 120 0.94 -16.31 -1.92
CA LYS A 120 0.40 -16.59 -3.26
C LYS A 120 1.02 -15.67 -4.33
N PRO A 121 1.17 -16.11 -5.58
CA PRO A 121 1.73 -15.27 -6.64
C PRO A 121 0.98 -13.97 -6.93
N SER A 122 -0.30 -13.90 -6.55
CA SER A 122 -1.19 -12.75 -6.74
C SER A 122 -1.01 -11.62 -5.72
N VAL A 123 -0.25 -11.83 -4.63
CA VAL A 123 -0.08 -10.78 -3.62
C VAL A 123 1.13 -9.88 -3.89
N LEU A 124 1.08 -8.68 -3.33
CA LEU A 124 2.09 -7.63 -3.56
C LEU A 124 3.37 -7.78 -2.73
N GLY A 125 3.44 -8.77 -1.83
CA GLY A 125 4.50 -8.83 -0.83
C GLY A 125 4.31 -7.84 0.32
N ALA A 126 5.27 -7.84 1.25
CA ALA A 126 5.27 -6.99 2.44
C ALA A 126 6.69 -6.56 2.80
N VAL A 127 6.81 -5.35 3.37
CA VAL A 127 8.05 -4.86 3.96
C VAL A 127 7.98 -4.98 5.47
N TYR A 128 9.04 -5.51 6.06
CA TYR A 128 9.24 -5.60 7.49
C TYR A 128 10.50 -4.82 7.84
N SER A 129 10.37 -3.67 8.52
CA SER A 129 11.44 -3.02 9.30
C SER A 129 11.15 -1.56 9.64
N ASN A 130 11.06 -1.22 10.92
CA ASN A 130 11.34 0.16 11.41
C ASN A 130 12.60 0.24 12.30
N GLY A 131 13.36 -0.86 12.46
CA GLY A 131 14.56 -0.94 13.30
C GLY A 131 15.83 -0.39 12.62
N ALA A 132 16.90 -0.19 13.40
CA ALA A 132 18.09 0.61 13.03
C ALA A 132 18.88 0.17 11.78
N SER A 133 18.87 -1.11 11.38
CA SER A 133 19.74 -1.58 10.27
C SER A 133 19.32 -2.87 9.55
N ARG A 134 18.12 -3.40 9.76
CA ARG A 134 17.70 -4.67 9.13
C ARG A 134 16.39 -4.53 8.40
N HIS A 135 16.44 -4.18 7.12
CA HIS A 135 15.27 -4.19 6.25
C HIS A 135 15.07 -5.55 5.61
N LEU A 136 13.82 -6.00 5.58
CA LEU A 136 13.45 -7.22 4.90
C LEU A 136 12.18 -7.01 4.09
N ILE A 137 12.23 -7.40 2.83
CA ILE A 137 11.07 -7.50 1.97
C ILE A 137 10.77 -8.99 1.80
N VAL A 138 9.53 -9.40 2.06
CA VAL A 138 9.03 -10.72 1.66
C VAL A 138 8.15 -10.53 0.43
N ILE A 139 8.49 -11.22 -0.65
CA ILE A 139 7.71 -11.28 -1.90
C ILE A 139 7.37 -12.73 -2.23
N PRO A 140 6.35 -13.00 -3.04
CA PRO A 140 6.12 -14.36 -3.52
C PRO A 140 7.28 -14.77 -4.46
N GLU A 141 7.67 -16.04 -4.40
CA GLU A 141 8.73 -16.61 -5.25
C GLU A 141 8.42 -16.45 -6.73
N GLN A 142 7.14 -16.60 -7.09
CA GLN A 142 6.61 -16.28 -8.40
C GLN A 142 5.63 -15.11 -8.26
N SER A 143 5.65 -14.17 -9.20
CA SER A 143 4.76 -13.03 -9.18
C SER A 143 4.12 -12.84 -10.55
N PHE A 144 2.90 -12.31 -10.55
CA PHE A 144 2.28 -11.82 -11.78
C PHE A 144 3.04 -10.64 -12.41
N ASP A 145 3.72 -9.83 -11.59
CA ASP A 145 4.51 -8.69 -12.04
C ASP A 145 5.72 -8.53 -11.12
N PRO A 146 6.78 -9.36 -11.29
CA PRO A 146 7.96 -9.33 -10.43
C PRO A 146 8.54 -7.93 -10.24
N MET A 147 8.67 -7.16 -11.32
CA MET A 147 9.23 -5.81 -11.27
C MET A 147 8.29 -4.82 -10.60
N GLY A 148 7.01 -4.82 -10.96
CA GLY A 148 6.05 -3.89 -10.35
C GLY A 148 5.89 -4.12 -8.85
N VAL A 149 5.81 -5.39 -8.43
CA VAL A 149 5.79 -5.79 -7.02
C VAL A 149 7.07 -5.34 -6.31
N LEU A 150 8.25 -5.66 -6.84
CA LEU A 150 9.51 -5.27 -6.22
C LEU A 150 9.68 -3.75 -6.11
N VAL A 151 9.37 -2.98 -7.16
CA VAL A 151 9.46 -1.51 -7.14
C VAL A 151 8.57 -0.92 -6.05
N ARG A 152 7.32 -1.42 -5.94
CA ARG A 152 6.40 -0.99 -4.88
C ARG A 152 6.99 -1.26 -3.49
N GLN A 153 7.48 -2.48 -3.25
CA GLN A 153 8.00 -2.85 -1.93
C GLN A 153 9.32 -2.16 -1.60
N PHE A 154 10.21 -1.96 -2.56
CA PHE A 154 11.43 -1.19 -2.34
C PHE A 154 11.14 0.27 -2.02
N ALA A 155 10.10 0.87 -2.60
CA ALA A 155 9.69 2.24 -2.27
C ALA A 155 9.21 2.37 -0.82
N ILE A 156 8.47 1.37 -0.32
CA ILE A 156 8.10 1.28 1.11
C ILE A 156 9.36 1.09 1.97
N ALA A 157 10.32 0.25 1.55
CA ALA A 157 11.58 0.10 2.27
C ALA A 157 12.43 1.38 2.29
N ALA A 158 12.45 2.15 1.21
CA ALA A 158 13.09 3.46 1.13
C ALA A 158 12.43 4.45 2.10
N HIS A 159 11.09 4.42 2.17
CA HIS A 159 10.35 5.22 3.13
C HIS A 159 10.73 4.88 4.58
N TYR A 160 10.77 3.59 4.91
CA TYR A 160 11.22 3.13 6.23
C TYR A 160 12.66 3.57 6.52
N THR A 161 13.55 3.52 5.53
CA THR A 161 14.94 3.95 5.67
C THR A 161 15.02 5.44 6.07
N LEU A 162 14.22 6.30 5.42
CA LEU A 162 14.19 7.75 5.69
C LEU A 162 13.62 8.10 7.07
N ARG A 163 12.82 7.22 7.66
CA ARG A 163 12.28 7.42 9.01
C ARG A 163 13.17 6.90 10.12
N ARG A 164 14.16 6.07 9.81
CA ARG A 164 15.13 5.61 10.81
C ARG A 164 15.83 6.81 11.45
N GLY A 165 15.87 6.81 12.77
CA GLY A 165 16.56 7.86 13.53
C GLY A 165 15.79 9.17 13.67
N LYS A 166 14.53 9.25 13.21
CA LYS A 166 13.66 10.37 13.61
C LYS A 166 13.47 10.35 15.13
N SER A 167 13.46 11.53 15.74
CA SER A 167 13.37 11.65 17.19
C SER A 167 11.98 11.26 17.66
N GLY A 168 11.92 10.24 18.51
CA GLY A 168 10.72 9.78 19.17
C GLY A 168 10.00 8.63 18.49
N ILE A 169 9.29 7.82 19.28
CA ILE A 169 8.72 6.55 18.79
C ILE A 169 7.62 6.77 17.75
N ALA A 170 6.76 7.77 17.96
CA ALA A 170 5.68 8.09 17.02
C ALA A 170 6.24 8.52 15.65
N ALA A 171 7.33 9.27 15.62
CA ALA A 171 7.96 9.72 14.38
C ALA A 171 8.62 8.57 13.58
N MET A 172 8.98 7.46 14.25
CA MET A 172 9.51 6.25 13.60
C MET A 172 8.40 5.34 13.03
N MET A 173 7.13 5.58 13.36
CA MET A 173 6.01 4.79 12.89
C MET A 173 5.52 5.20 11.50
N SER A 174 4.99 4.22 10.78
CA SER A 174 4.30 4.39 9.50
C SER A 174 2.82 4.30 9.64
N ASP A 175 2.13 4.85 8.65
CA ASP A 175 0.79 4.44 8.32
C ASP A 175 0.76 3.73 6.95
N ASP A 176 -0.09 2.71 6.83
CA ASP A 176 -0.23 1.90 5.62
C ASP A 176 -0.74 2.71 4.41
N LEU A 177 -1.42 3.85 4.61
CA LEU A 177 -1.90 4.70 3.52
C LEU A 177 -0.72 5.37 2.85
N THR A 178 0.21 5.91 3.64
CA THR A 178 1.46 6.47 3.14
C THR A 178 2.30 5.41 2.41
N GLU A 179 2.40 4.21 2.96
CA GLU A 179 3.11 3.10 2.29
C GLU A 179 2.47 2.76 0.94
N ALA A 180 1.15 2.65 0.90
CA ALA A 180 0.43 2.41 -0.35
C ALA A 180 0.62 3.55 -1.36
N MET A 181 0.64 4.80 -0.90
CA MET A 181 0.87 5.97 -1.73
C MET A 181 2.28 5.98 -2.33
N VAL A 182 3.31 5.89 -1.49
CA VAL A 182 4.72 5.89 -1.92
C VAL A 182 5.01 4.71 -2.83
N GLY A 183 4.54 3.52 -2.45
CA GLY A 183 4.67 2.31 -3.24
C GLY A 183 4.03 2.43 -4.62
N GLN A 184 2.80 2.95 -4.69
CA GLN A 184 2.11 3.14 -5.96
C GLN A 184 2.75 4.25 -6.81
N PHE A 185 3.24 5.31 -6.18
CA PHE A 185 3.91 6.40 -6.89
C PHE A 185 5.15 5.89 -7.63
N ALA A 186 6.02 5.15 -6.94
CA ALA A 186 7.21 4.56 -7.55
C ALA A 186 6.87 3.59 -8.69
N LEU A 187 5.82 2.78 -8.51
CA LEU A 187 5.31 1.88 -9.55
C LEU A 187 4.84 2.66 -10.80
N LEU A 188 4.07 3.73 -10.62
CA LEU A 188 3.60 4.59 -11.73
C LEU A 188 4.76 5.22 -12.49
N ARG A 189 5.80 5.68 -11.77
CA ARG A 189 7.04 6.21 -12.38
C ARG A 189 7.78 5.15 -13.17
N PHE A 190 7.98 3.97 -12.56
CA PHE A 190 8.64 2.86 -13.22
C PHE A 190 7.90 2.43 -14.49
N ALA A 191 6.58 2.25 -14.41
CA ALA A 191 5.76 1.87 -15.55
C ALA A 191 5.77 2.92 -16.68
N THR A 192 5.91 4.21 -16.34
CA THR A 192 6.05 5.27 -17.34
C THR A 192 7.38 5.16 -18.10
N GLN A 193 8.47 4.83 -17.39
CA GLN A 193 9.81 4.71 -17.98
C GLN A 193 10.06 3.35 -18.64
N HIS A 194 9.40 2.30 -18.16
CA HIS A 194 9.58 0.91 -18.54
C HIS A 194 8.25 0.17 -18.71
N PRO A 195 7.38 0.61 -19.64
CA PRO A 195 6.01 0.09 -19.75
C PRO A 195 5.92 -1.39 -20.10
N ASP A 196 6.97 -1.96 -20.72
CA ASP A 196 6.98 -3.36 -21.14
C ASP A 196 7.49 -4.30 -20.02
N LYS A 197 7.91 -3.75 -18.87
CA LYS A 197 8.43 -4.49 -17.73
C LYS A 197 7.48 -4.52 -16.53
N CYS A 198 6.32 -3.88 -16.62
CA CYS A 198 5.38 -3.76 -15.52
C CYS A 198 3.96 -3.92 -16.03
N GLN A 199 3.17 -4.74 -15.35
CA GLN A 199 1.75 -4.93 -15.60
C GLN A 199 0.95 -3.90 -14.79
N LEU A 200 1.17 -2.61 -15.05
CA LEU A 200 0.58 -1.50 -14.28
C LEU A 200 -0.94 -1.63 -14.12
N MET A 201 -1.66 -2.00 -15.18
CA MET A 201 -3.11 -2.14 -15.11
C MET A 201 -3.56 -3.25 -14.16
N ARG A 202 -2.77 -4.32 -13.99
CA ARG A 202 -3.06 -5.38 -13.03
C ARG A 202 -2.94 -4.89 -11.59
N HIS A 203 -1.97 -4.01 -11.31
CA HIS A 203 -1.92 -3.31 -10.02
C HIS A 203 -3.11 -2.38 -9.82
N LEU A 204 -3.48 -1.60 -10.84
CA LEU A 204 -4.60 -0.64 -10.74
C LEU A 204 -5.96 -1.32 -10.61
N GLN A 205 -6.13 -2.55 -11.11
CA GLN A 205 -7.35 -3.35 -10.88
C GLN A 205 -7.64 -3.59 -9.39
N MET A 206 -6.62 -3.58 -8.52
CA MET A 206 -6.82 -3.73 -7.08
C MET A 206 -7.63 -2.58 -6.47
N LEU A 207 -7.77 -1.44 -7.16
CA LEU A 207 -8.68 -0.36 -6.76
C LEU A 207 -10.14 -0.82 -6.70
N VAL A 208 -10.54 -1.82 -7.49
CA VAL A 208 -11.91 -2.36 -7.43
C VAL A 208 -12.17 -3.04 -6.09
N ALA A 209 -11.30 -3.97 -5.69
CA ALA A 209 -11.40 -4.62 -4.39
C ALA A 209 -11.22 -3.61 -3.23
N GLY A 210 -10.32 -2.63 -3.41
CA GLY A 210 -10.13 -1.54 -2.45
C GLY A 210 -11.37 -0.67 -2.26
N GLU A 211 -12.11 -0.34 -3.32
CA GLU A 211 -13.35 0.44 -3.22
C GLU A 211 -14.45 -0.34 -2.49
N ILE A 212 -14.56 -1.65 -2.76
CA ILE A 212 -15.46 -2.55 -2.03
C ILE A 212 -15.08 -2.61 -0.54
N ALA A 213 -13.79 -2.74 -0.24
CA ALA A 213 -13.27 -2.73 1.13
C ALA A 213 -13.57 -1.40 1.85
N LYS A 214 -13.42 -0.26 1.16
CA LYS A 214 -13.85 1.06 1.69
C LYS A 214 -15.33 1.06 2.04
N GLY A 215 -16.18 0.58 1.12
CA GLY A 215 -17.62 0.49 1.33
C GLY A 215 -17.96 -0.35 2.56
N LEU A 216 -17.45 -1.57 2.63
CA LEU A 216 -17.62 -2.47 3.78
C LEU A 216 -17.19 -1.80 5.08
N SER A 217 -16.01 -1.17 5.13
CA SER A 217 -15.47 -0.52 6.35
C SER A 217 -16.37 0.58 6.95
N ARG A 218 -17.32 1.11 6.16
CA ARG A 218 -18.16 2.26 6.54
C ARG A 218 -19.61 1.91 6.81
N THR A 219 -20.04 0.69 6.50
CA THR A 219 -21.44 0.32 6.63
C THR A 219 -21.69 -0.38 7.96
N PRO A 220 -22.62 0.13 8.80
CA PRO A 220 -23.17 -0.65 9.90
C PRO A 220 -23.79 -1.95 9.36
N GLU A 221 -23.71 -3.05 10.12
CA GLU A 221 -24.30 -4.36 9.74
C GLU A 221 -23.66 -5.05 8.51
N MET A 222 -22.32 -5.09 8.46
CA MET A 222 -21.58 -5.84 7.43
C MET A 222 -21.94 -7.34 7.42
N PRO A 223 -21.96 -8.01 6.25
CA PRO A 223 -21.85 -7.43 4.90
C PRO A 223 -23.21 -6.95 4.34
N LEU A 224 -24.34 -7.34 4.95
CA LEU A 224 -25.68 -7.15 4.39
C LEU A 224 -26.05 -5.67 4.22
N GLY A 225 -25.69 -4.81 5.17
CA GLY A 225 -25.93 -3.36 5.06
C GLY A 225 -25.19 -2.74 3.87
N PHE A 226 -23.97 -3.20 3.57
CA PHE A 226 -23.21 -2.72 2.42
C PHE A 226 -23.84 -3.17 1.10
N LEU A 227 -24.27 -4.44 1.02
CA LEU A 227 -24.94 -4.97 -0.17
C LEU A 227 -26.22 -4.19 -0.52
N ALA A 228 -26.92 -3.67 0.50
CA ALA A 228 -28.12 -2.86 0.35
C ALA A 228 -27.85 -1.34 0.17
N SER A 229 -26.59 -0.91 0.23
CA SER A 229 -26.21 0.51 0.07
C SER A 229 -26.16 0.95 -1.41
N ASP A 230 -26.32 2.24 -1.67
CA ASP A 230 -26.20 2.82 -3.03
C ASP A 230 -24.86 2.49 -3.70
N LEU A 231 -23.76 2.50 -2.92
CA LEU A 231 -22.44 2.12 -3.41
C LEU A 231 -22.37 0.62 -3.74
N GLY A 232 -22.95 -0.22 -2.88
CA GLY A 232 -23.05 -1.66 -3.13
C GLY A 232 -23.83 -1.98 -4.40
N GLU A 233 -24.96 -1.30 -4.62
CA GLU A 233 -25.76 -1.45 -5.84
C GLU A 233 -25.00 -0.98 -7.09
N GLN A 234 -24.31 0.16 -7.01
CA GLN A 234 -23.47 0.68 -8.11
C GLN A 234 -22.34 -0.30 -8.47
N LEU A 235 -21.63 -0.83 -7.47
CA LEU A 235 -20.54 -1.78 -7.69
C LEU A 235 -21.03 -3.11 -8.25
N MET A 236 -22.17 -3.61 -7.74
CA MET A 236 -22.81 -4.80 -8.27
C MET A 236 -23.23 -4.62 -9.74
N LYS A 237 -23.76 -3.45 -10.12
CA LYS A 237 -24.08 -3.13 -11.52
C LYS A 237 -22.83 -3.02 -12.40
N ALA A 238 -21.75 -2.43 -11.90
CA ALA A 238 -20.52 -2.20 -12.66
C ALA A 238 -19.71 -3.49 -12.90
N HIS A 239 -19.70 -4.40 -11.92
CA HIS A 239 -18.85 -5.59 -11.92
C HIS A 239 -19.61 -6.90 -12.20
N GLY A 240 -20.94 -6.86 -12.13
CA GLY A 240 -21.78 -8.05 -12.16
C GLY A 240 -21.81 -8.77 -10.81
N THR A 241 -22.94 -9.43 -10.52
CA THR A 241 -23.22 -10.04 -9.21
C THR A 241 -22.23 -11.14 -8.83
N GLY A 242 -21.72 -11.92 -9.79
CA GLY A 242 -20.78 -13.01 -9.53
C GLY A 242 -19.43 -12.52 -9.02
N MET A 243 -18.79 -11.59 -9.74
CA MET A 243 -17.50 -11.02 -9.38
C MET A 243 -17.57 -10.19 -8.10
N PHE A 244 -18.62 -9.37 -7.97
CA PHE A 244 -18.87 -8.59 -6.76
C PHE A 244 -18.99 -9.49 -5.53
N LYS A 245 -19.79 -10.58 -5.60
CA LYS A 245 -19.93 -11.54 -4.51
C LYS A 245 -18.60 -12.21 -4.17
N ALA A 246 -17.83 -12.64 -5.17
CA ALA A 246 -16.54 -13.28 -4.95
C ALA A 246 -15.56 -12.37 -4.19
N ILE A 247 -15.47 -11.09 -4.58
CA ILE A 247 -14.59 -10.12 -3.91
C ILE A 247 -15.07 -9.82 -2.48
N VAL A 248 -16.38 -9.65 -2.27
CA VAL A 248 -16.93 -9.42 -0.93
C VAL A 248 -16.68 -10.62 -0.02
N THR A 249 -16.89 -11.84 -0.52
CA THR A 249 -16.61 -13.07 0.22
C THR A 249 -15.13 -13.17 0.55
N ASP A 250 -14.23 -12.95 -0.41
CA ASP A 250 -12.79 -12.98 -0.18
C ASP A 250 -12.37 -11.94 0.87
N LEU A 251 -12.81 -10.69 0.78
CA LEU A 251 -12.48 -9.65 1.76
C LEU A 251 -13.02 -9.94 3.16
N TYR A 252 -14.20 -10.57 3.25
CA TYR A 252 -14.82 -10.89 4.53
C TYR A 252 -14.20 -12.14 5.18
N GLU A 253 -13.79 -13.13 4.38
CA GLU A 253 -13.27 -14.41 4.85
C GLU A 253 -11.73 -14.44 4.97
N SER A 254 -11.01 -13.57 4.26
CA SER A 254 -9.53 -13.61 4.15
C SER A 254 -8.78 -13.13 5.39
N ALA A 255 -9.42 -12.46 6.35
CA ALA A 255 -8.75 -12.07 7.58
C ALA A 255 -9.66 -12.05 8.81
N SER A 256 -9.15 -12.61 9.92
CA SER A 256 -9.77 -12.46 11.23
C SER A 256 -9.87 -10.98 11.61
N ASN A 257 -11.00 -10.58 12.22
CA ASN A 257 -11.22 -9.24 12.77
C ASN A 257 -11.22 -8.07 11.75
N GLY A 258 -11.51 -8.32 10.46
CA GLY A 258 -11.72 -7.24 9.48
C GLY A 258 -10.46 -6.57 8.94
N LEU A 259 -9.27 -7.15 9.17
CA LEU A 259 -7.99 -6.58 8.71
C LEU A 259 -7.91 -6.44 7.18
N ALA A 260 -8.40 -7.42 6.42
CA ALA A 260 -8.41 -7.35 4.95
C ALA A 260 -9.23 -6.16 4.43
N ILE A 261 -10.36 -5.87 5.07
CA ILE A 261 -11.21 -4.71 4.76
C ILE A 261 -10.45 -3.41 5.05
N TRP A 262 -9.75 -3.34 6.18
CA TRP A 262 -8.95 -2.16 6.53
C TRP A 262 -7.77 -1.95 5.56
N PHE A 263 -6.94 -2.98 5.32
CA PHE A 263 -5.82 -2.90 4.37
C PHE A 263 -6.26 -2.57 2.94
N GLY A 264 -7.39 -3.14 2.48
CA GLY A 264 -7.94 -2.84 1.16
C GLY A 264 -8.39 -1.38 1.05
N SER A 265 -9.07 -0.87 2.08
CA SER A 265 -9.53 0.52 2.17
C SER A 265 -8.35 1.52 2.15
N THR A 266 -7.31 1.20 2.92
CA THR A 266 -6.09 1.99 3.01
C THR A 266 -5.30 1.98 1.69
N ASN A 267 -5.12 0.81 1.09
CA ASN A 267 -4.46 0.69 -0.22
C ASN A 267 -5.19 1.47 -1.32
N PHE A 268 -6.52 1.51 -1.28
CA PHE A 268 -7.30 2.33 -2.22
C PHE A 268 -6.93 3.81 -2.10
N ASN A 269 -7.00 4.37 -0.88
CA ASN A 269 -6.74 5.78 -0.66
C ASN A 269 -5.31 6.16 -1.04
N GLY A 270 -4.32 5.35 -0.65
CA GLY A 270 -2.93 5.59 -1.01
C GLY A 270 -2.72 5.54 -2.53
N THR A 271 -3.31 4.56 -3.21
CA THR A 271 -3.22 4.44 -4.68
C THR A 271 -3.91 5.60 -5.39
N ALA A 272 -5.08 6.05 -4.91
CA ALA A 272 -5.79 7.20 -5.46
C ALA A 272 -4.99 8.50 -5.26
N LEU A 273 -4.37 8.69 -4.10
CA LEU A 273 -3.47 9.81 -3.86
C LEU A 273 -2.26 9.77 -4.78
N ALA A 274 -1.60 8.63 -4.95
CA ALA A 274 -0.47 8.50 -5.87
C ALA A 274 -0.82 8.83 -7.32
N LEU A 275 -2.06 8.53 -7.73
CA LEU A 275 -2.58 8.89 -9.06
C LEU A 275 -2.90 10.39 -9.20
N ALA A 276 -3.36 11.05 -8.12
CA ALA A 276 -3.61 12.49 -8.11
C ALA A 276 -2.32 13.31 -7.99
N LEU A 277 -1.39 12.86 -7.14
CA LEU A 277 -0.15 13.53 -6.76
C LEU A 277 1.00 13.07 -7.66
N ASP A 278 0.98 13.52 -8.92
CA ASP A 278 1.97 13.17 -9.94
C ASP A 278 3.21 14.11 -9.89
N ASP A 279 3.75 14.39 -8.69
CA ASP A 279 4.87 15.32 -8.45
C ASP A 279 6.04 14.64 -7.71
N GLU A 280 7.18 14.47 -8.39
CA GLU A 280 8.40 13.88 -7.81
C GLU A 280 9.05 14.75 -6.73
N VAL A 281 9.06 16.07 -6.92
CA VAL A 281 9.66 16.99 -5.93
C VAL A 281 8.81 16.98 -4.67
N GLY A 282 7.48 17.04 -4.85
CA GLY A 282 6.54 16.96 -3.75
C GLY A 282 6.62 15.63 -3.01
N MET A 283 6.69 14.50 -3.72
CA MET A 283 6.81 13.18 -3.11
C MET A 283 8.12 13.01 -2.34
N THR A 284 9.23 13.51 -2.87
CA THR A 284 10.54 13.46 -2.19
C THR A 284 10.50 14.26 -0.89
N LYS A 285 9.93 15.47 -0.91
CA LYS A 285 9.73 16.29 0.29
C LYS A 285 8.81 15.62 1.29
N PHE A 286 7.68 15.08 0.81
CA PHE A 286 6.72 14.35 1.62
C PHE A 286 7.41 13.20 2.37
N MET A 287 8.17 12.35 1.68
CA MET A 287 8.87 11.21 2.29
C MET A 287 9.94 11.65 3.30
N ALA A 288 10.67 12.73 3.02
CA ALA A 288 11.65 13.27 3.96
C ALA A 288 10.99 13.79 5.24
N LEU A 289 9.80 14.38 5.14
CA LEU A 289 9.07 14.98 6.25
C LEU A 289 8.13 14.01 6.97
N ASP A 290 7.79 12.87 6.37
CA ASP A 290 6.80 11.92 6.90
C ASP A 290 7.16 11.40 8.30
N ALA A 291 6.28 11.63 9.26
CA ALA A 291 6.45 11.17 10.64
C ALA A 291 5.08 10.77 11.21
N GLY A 292 5.03 9.72 12.02
CA GLY A 292 3.78 9.16 12.53
C GLY A 292 3.05 10.01 13.57
N ASP A 293 3.69 11.06 14.08
CA ASP A 293 3.16 12.05 15.03
C ASP A 293 2.41 13.23 14.36
N ARG A 294 2.23 13.16 13.03
CA ARG A 294 1.59 14.21 12.24
C ARG A 294 0.41 13.68 11.44
N THR A 295 -0.57 14.53 11.15
CA THR A 295 -1.72 14.15 10.32
C THR A 295 -1.33 14.07 8.84
N LEU A 296 -2.10 13.31 8.05
CA LEU A 296 -1.88 13.25 6.60
C LEU A 296 -2.03 14.63 5.93
N GLY A 297 -2.98 15.46 6.39
CA GLY A 297 -3.19 16.80 5.85
C GLY A 297 -1.96 17.70 5.99
N ASP A 298 -1.30 17.67 7.16
CA ASP A 298 -0.09 18.47 7.40
C ASP A 298 1.06 18.02 6.48
N LYS A 299 1.20 16.71 6.29
CA LYS A 299 2.24 16.13 5.42
C LYS A 299 2.01 16.49 3.96
N LEU A 300 0.75 16.47 3.50
CA LEU A 300 0.39 16.84 2.14
C LEU A 300 0.64 18.34 1.87
N GLU A 301 0.35 19.21 2.84
CA GLU A 301 0.63 20.64 2.71
C GLU A 301 2.11 20.93 2.57
N GLU A 302 2.95 20.36 3.43
CA GLU A 302 4.39 20.65 3.38
C GLU A 302 5.09 19.95 2.21
N GLY A 303 4.66 18.74 1.87
CA GLY A 303 5.20 17.99 0.76
C GLY A 303 4.85 18.63 -0.59
N PHE A 304 3.56 18.93 -0.81
CA PHE A 304 3.04 19.28 -2.12
C PHE A 304 2.51 20.72 -2.23
N GLY A 305 2.52 21.50 -1.15
CA GLY A 305 2.00 22.87 -1.13
C GLY A 305 0.48 22.95 -1.20
N ILE A 306 -0.23 21.88 -0.82
CA ILE A 306 -1.69 21.78 -0.89
C ILE A 306 -2.28 22.19 0.47
N GLY A 307 -3.15 23.20 0.51
CA GLY A 307 -3.75 23.63 1.79
C GLY A 307 -4.44 22.48 2.56
N ARG A 308 -4.48 22.58 3.89
CA ARG A 308 -5.04 21.53 4.77
C ARG A 308 -6.57 21.44 4.77
N GLU A 309 -7.25 22.46 4.26
CA GLU A 309 -8.71 22.58 4.29
C GLU A 309 -9.37 21.65 3.27
N ASP A 310 -10.56 21.15 3.58
CA ASP A 310 -11.28 20.22 2.70
C ASP A 310 -11.49 20.76 1.28
N ALA A 311 -11.72 22.07 1.16
CA ALA A 311 -11.85 22.75 -0.13
C ALA A 311 -10.56 22.68 -0.98
N ALA A 312 -9.39 22.69 -0.34
CA ALA A 312 -8.09 22.60 -1.00
C ALA A 312 -7.75 21.18 -1.48
N LEU A 313 -8.43 20.16 -0.95
CA LEU A 313 -8.27 18.75 -1.34
C LEU A 313 -9.38 18.26 -2.29
N GLY A 314 -10.41 19.06 -2.54
CA GLY A 314 -11.56 18.68 -3.38
C GLY A 314 -11.20 18.31 -4.83
N TRP A 315 -10.08 18.79 -5.35
CA TRP A 315 -9.61 18.48 -6.71
C TRP A 315 -9.06 17.05 -6.86
N LEU A 316 -8.72 16.37 -5.76
CA LEU A 316 -8.12 15.04 -5.77
C LEU A 316 -9.00 14.03 -6.53
N GLN A 317 -10.32 14.07 -6.27
CA GLN A 317 -11.33 13.20 -6.88
C GLN A 317 -11.27 13.20 -8.41
N ASP A 318 -11.23 14.40 -9.00
CA ASP A 318 -11.18 14.57 -10.45
C ASP A 318 -9.80 14.21 -11.01
N ALA A 319 -8.73 14.61 -10.33
CA ALA A 319 -7.38 14.36 -10.80
C ALA A 319 -7.05 12.87 -10.88
N PHE A 320 -7.34 12.09 -9.82
CA PHE A 320 -7.01 10.67 -9.83
C PHE A 320 -7.84 9.91 -10.87
N ASN A 321 -9.15 10.21 -10.98
CA ASN A 321 -10.00 9.55 -11.97
C ASN A 321 -9.61 9.91 -13.40
N LYS A 322 -9.25 11.17 -13.66
CA LYS A 322 -8.73 11.61 -14.96
C LYS A 322 -7.40 10.95 -15.30
N ARG A 323 -6.50 10.78 -14.33
CA ARG A 323 -5.22 10.09 -14.54
C ARG A 323 -5.43 8.60 -14.82
N LEU A 324 -6.28 7.94 -14.04
CA LEU A 324 -6.64 6.54 -14.24
C LEU A 324 -7.27 6.28 -15.61
N ALA A 325 -8.21 7.12 -16.03
CA ALA A 325 -8.86 7.01 -17.34
C ALA A 325 -7.83 7.09 -18.49
N LYS A 326 -6.86 8.00 -18.41
CA LYS A 326 -5.77 8.11 -19.40
C LYS A 326 -4.91 6.84 -19.44
N LEU A 327 -4.59 6.26 -18.29
CA LEU A 327 -3.79 5.03 -18.20
C LEU A 327 -4.55 3.82 -18.75
N ALA A 328 -5.84 3.72 -18.45
CA ALA A 328 -6.71 2.67 -18.99
C ALA A 328 -6.83 2.76 -20.52
N GLN A 329 -7.05 3.96 -21.07
CA GLN A 329 -7.08 4.20 -22.52
C GLN A 329 -5.76 3.86 -23.21
N ALA A 330 -4.62 4.27 -22.65
CA ALA A 330 -3.32 3.94 -23.20
C ALA A 330 -3.08 2.41 -23.24
N SER A 331 -3.63 1.69 -22.27
CA SER A 331 -3.51 0.24 -22.16
C SER A 331 -4.44 -0.51 -23.12
N SER A 332 -5.66 -0.02 -23.35
CA SER A 332 -6.58 -0.62 -24.33
C SER A 332 -6.04 -0.51 -25.76
N ILE A 333 -5.43 0.63 -26.11
CA ILE A 333 -4.79 0.84 -27.43
C ILE A 333 -3.64 -0.15 -27.64
N LYS A 334 -2.84 -0.44 -26.60
CA LYS A 334 -1.76 -1.44 -26.68
C LYS A 334 -2.26 -2.88 -26.82
N ALA A 335 -3.46 -3.17 -26.32
CA ALA A 335 -4.07 -4.49 -26.41
C ALA A 335 -4.74 -4.77 -27.78
N GLY A 336 -4.71 -3.82 -28.71
CA GLY A 336 -5.28 -3.99 -30.05
C GLY A 336 -6.82 -3.98 -30.09
N VAL A 337 -7.45 -3.32 -29.12
CA VAL A 337 -8.88 -2.96 -29.12
C VAL A 337 -9.04 -1.51 -29.57
#